data_AF-W8Y1F2-F1
#
_entry.id   AF-W8Y1F2-F1
#
_cell.length_a   1.000
_cell.length_b   1.000
_cell.length_c   1.000
_cell.angle_alpha   90.00
_cell.angle_beta   90.00
_cell.angle_gamma   90.00
#
_symmetry.space_group_name_H-M   'P 1'
#
loop_
_entity.id
_entity.type
_entity.pdbx_description
1 polymer ?
#
loop_
_entity_poly.entity_id
_entity_poly.type
_entity_poly.pdbx_seq_one_letter_code
_entity_poly.pdbx_strand_id
1 'polypeptide(L)'
;MTRIDGYVSKKTIRLWLENYESLAVGDRFPDAPPSFTGPGAQDGKGDGRLNKIVLDQAIKQLPKNMRYVVLARYVVKVPRKRILHTLSINANEYYKYCDKAVDTLYLIINGDMVGINQLIKKVEQGLTK
;
A
#
# COMPACT_ATOMS: atom_id res chain seq x y z
N MET A 1 -4.72 17.56 14.55
CA MET A 1 -4.87 16.29 13.81
C MET A 1 -3.63 15.47 14.10
N THR A 2 -3.73 14.53 15.04
CA THR A 2 -2.59 13.75 15.54
C THR A 2 -2.19 12.75 14.45
N ARG A 3 -1.10 13.02 13.73
CA ARG A 3 -0.53 12.06 12.79
C ARG A 3 0.08 10.92 13.60
N ILE A 4 -0.41 9.71 13.39
CA ILE A 4 0.26 8.50 13.91
C ILE A 4 1.46 8.28 12.99
N ASP A 5 2.67 8.51 13.50
CA ASP A 5 3.89 8.20 12.76
C ASP A 5 3.89 6.72 12.37
N GLY A 6 4.16 6.44 11.09
CA GLY A 6 4.11 5.11 10.51
C GLY A 6 2.76 4.66 9.95
N TYR A 7 1.69 5.45 10.09
CA TYR A 7 0.40 5.10 9.49
C TYR A 7 0.32 5.44 7.99
N VAL A 8 0.00 4.44 7.18
CA VAL A 8 -0.08 4.53 5.71
C VAL A 8 -1.54 4.40 5.26
N SER A 9 -2.03 5.40 4.52
CA SER A 9 -3.39 5.39 3.98
C SER A 9 -3.55 4.43 2.80
N LYS A 10 -4.77 3.92 2.56
CA LYS A 10 -5.07 3.12 1.34
C LYS A 10 -4.75 3.86 0.05
N LYS A 11 -4.93 5.19 0.01
CA LYS A 11 -4.56 6.04 -1.14
C LYS A 11 -3.06 6.01 -1.38
N THR A 12 -2.26 6.10 -0.31
CA THR A 12 -0.81 5.99 -0.36
C THR A 12 -0.37 4.62 -0.89
N ILE A 13 -0.98 3.52 -0.43
CA ILE A 13 -0.66 2.17 -0.92
C ILE A 13 -0.99 2.01 -2.40
N ARG A 14 -2.14 2.56 -2.86
CA ARG A 14 -2.46 2.59 -4.29
C ARG A 14 -1.41 3.36 -5.09
N LEU A 15 -1.00 4.54 -4.62
CA LEU A 15 0.03 5.33 -5.26
C LEU A 15 1.37 4.58 -5.33
N TRP A 16 1.74 3.90 -4.24
CA TRP A 16 2.95 3.07 -4.19
C TRP A 16 2.91 1.90 -5.18
N LEU A 17 1.76 1.24 -5.33
CA LEU A 17 1.57 0.17 -6.33
C LEU A 17 1.62 0.71 -7.76
N GLU A 18 0.92 1.80 -8.05
CA GLU A 18 0.89 2.44 -9.37
C GLU A 18 2.29 2.91 -9.81
N ASN A 19 3.13 3.29 -8.85
CA ASN A 19 4.49 3.78 -9.10
C ASN A 19 5.58 2.86 -8.50
N TYR A 20 5.34 1.55 -8.52
CA TYR A 20 6.23 0.56 -7.90
C TYR A 20 7.69 0.66 -8.37
N GLU A 21 7.92 0.97 -9.65
CA GLU A 21 9.27 1.13 -10.21
C GLU A 21 9.98 2.38 -9.66
N SER A 22 9.27 3.51 -9.52
CA SER A 22 9.83 4.77 -9.02
C SER A 22 10.27 4.68 -7.56
N LEU A 23 9.61 3.82 -6.76
CA LEU A 23 10.03 3.54 -5.38
C LEU A 23 11.44 2.93 -5.31
N ALA A 24 11.87 2.19 -6.34
CA ALA A 24 13.19 1.57 -6.38
C ALA A 24 14.33 2.59 -6.59
N VAL A 25 14.02 3.66 -7.33
CA VAL A 25 14.97 4.73 -7.69
C VAL A 25 15.17 5.70 -6.51
N GLY A 26 14.24 5.71 -5.54
CA GLY A 26 14.28 6.65 -4.42
C GLY A 26 13.77 8.05 -4.82
N ASP A 27 13.15 8.17 -5.98
CA ASP A 27 12.57 9.43 -6.44
C ASP A 27 11.35 9.81 -5.60
N ARG A 28 11.31 11.06 -5.14
CA ARG A 28 10.12 11.64 -4.53
C ARG A 28 9.04 11.80 -5.59
N PHE A 29 7.85 11.29 -5.31
CA PHE A 29 6.68 11.67 -6.08
C PHE A 29 6.43 13.18 -5.90
N PRO A 30 6.06 13.91 -6.95
CA PRO A 30 5.63 15.30 -6.81
C PRO A 30 4.40 15.45 -5.88
N ASP A 31 3.62 14.38 -5.69
CA ASP A 31 2.45 14.29 -4.78
C ASP A 31 2.64 13.29 -3.61
N ALA A 32 3.87 13.06 -3.15
CA ALA A 32 4.16 12.05 -2.13
C ALA A 32 3.41 12.30 -0.80
N PRO A 33 2.58 11.34 -0.33
CA PRO A 33 2.07 11.34 1.04
C PRO A 33 3.23 11.25 2.05
N PRO A 34 3.04 11.70 3.30
CA PRO A 34 4.10 11.65 4.32
C PRO A 34 4.69 10.24 4.45
N SER A 35 6.02 10.15 4.32
CA SER A 35 6.82 8.93 4.42
C SER A 35 6.86 8.38 5.85
N PHE A 36 7.21 7.10 5.98
CA PHE A 36 7.50 6.43 7.25
C PHE A 36 8.83 6.98 7.81
N THR A 37 8.78 8.08 8.56
CA THR A 37 9.98 8.65 9.19
C THR A 37 10.29 7.87 10.47
N GLY A 38 11.28 6.97 10.39
CA GLY A 38 12.05 6.58 11.57
C GLY A 38 12.81 7.78 12.14
N PRO A 39 13.36 7.70 13.36
CA PRO A 39 14.09 8.80 13.96
C PRO A 39 15.39 9.02 13.18
N GLY A 40 15.45 10.11 12.42
CA GLY A 40 16.66 10.65 11.83
C GLY A 40 17.06 10.10 10.47
N ALA A 41 16.52 10.68 9.40
CA ALA A 41 17.23 10.72 8.11
C ALA A 41 17.13 12.13 7.53
N GLN A 42 18.09 12.98 7.91
CA GLN A 42 18.47 14.16 7.14
C GLN A 42 19.09 13.68 5.82
N ASP A 43 18.31 13.14 4.90
CA ASP A 43 18.66 13.05 3.49
C ASP A 43 17.48 12.49 2.69
N GLY A 44 16.88 13.34 1.86
CA GLY A 44 15.67 13.07 1.07
C GLY A 44 15.79 11.99 -0.01
N LYS A 45 16.79 11.08 0.07
CA LYS A 45 17.00 9.93 -0.82
C LYS A 45 16.69 8.57 -0.17
N GLY A 46 16.34 8.54 1.13
CA GLY A 46 16.10 7.30 1.89
C GLY A 46 14.67 6.75 1.86
N ASP A 47 13.66 7.63 1.69
CA ASP A 47 12.26 7.30 1.96
C ASP A 47 11.63 6.31 0.96
N GLY A 48 11.93 6.46 -0.33
CA GLY A 48 11.34 5.60 -1.38
C GLY A 48 11.76 4.14 -1.25
N ARG A 49 13.03 3.91 -0.89
CA ARG A 49 13.59 2.56 -0.69
C ARG A 49 12.96 1.85 0.50
N LEU A 50 12.74 2.55 1.61
CA LEU A 50 12.06 1.99 2.77
C LEU A 50 10.61 1.63 2.43
N ASN A 51 9.88 2.52 1.76
CA ASN A 51 8.52 2.26 1.30
C ASN A 51 8.45 1.03 0.38
N LYS A 52 9.44 0.87 -0.52
CA LYS A 52 9.55 -0.33 -1.37
C LYS A 52 9.78 -1.60 -0.57
N ILE A 53 10.70 -1.59 0.40
CA ILE A 53 11.00 -2.76 1.23
C ILE A 53 9.75 -3.20 2.01
N VAL A 54 9.06 -2.24 2.63
CA VAL A 54 7.81 -2.49 3.37
C VAL A 54 6.74 -3.06 2.43
N LEU A 55 6.56 -2.47 1.25
CA LEU A 55 5.61 -2.94 0.26
C LEU A 55 5.95 -4.34 -0.26
N ASP A 56 7.23 -4.63 -0.54
CA ASP A 56 7.70 -5.93 -1.01
C ASP A 56 7.43 -7.02 0.04
N GLN A 57 7.69 -6.72 1.31
CA GLN A 57 7.41 -7.63 2.41
C GLN A 57 5.90 -7.85 2.59
N ALA A 58 5.09 -6.81 2.42
CA ALA A 58 3.63 -6.91 2.49
C ALA A 58 3.06 -7.72 1.32
N ILE A 59 3.56 -7.53 0.09
CA ILE A 59 3.14 -8.30 -1.10
C ILE A 59 3.43 -9.78 -0.92
N LYS A 60 4.56 -10.14 -0.30
CA LYS A 60 4.91 -11.55 -0.03
C LYS A 60 3.89 -12.26 0.87
N GLN A 61 3.27 -11.52 1.78
CA GLN A 61 2.26 -12.02 2.73
C GLN A 61 0.85 -12.11 2.14
N LEU A 62 0.62 -11.61 0.91
CA LEU A 62 -0.69 -11.71 0.27
C LEU A 62 -1.05 -13.17 -0.07
N PRO A 63 -2.36 -13.53 -0.01
CA PRO A 63 -2.85 -14.81 -0.52
C PRO A 63 -2.46 -15.02 -1.99
N LYS A 64 -2.17 -16.27 -2.36
CA LYS A 64 -1.58 -16.65 -3.67
C LYS A 64 -2.23 -15.96 -4.87
N ASN A 65 -3.56 -16.00 -4.99
CA ASN A 65 -4.29 -15.42 -6.12
C ASN A 65 -4.19 -13.88 -6.16
N MET A 66 -4.31 -13.22 -5.01
CA MET A 66 -4.17 -11.76 -4.91
C MET A 66 -2.73 -11.32 -5.23
N ARG A 67 -1.75 -12.06 -4.69
CA ARG A 67 -0.33 -11.82 -4.94
C ARG A 67 -0.01 -11.88 -6.43
N TYR A 68 -0.53 -12.87 -7.16
CA TYR A 68 -0.33 -12.96 -8.61
C TYR A 68 -0.93 -11.78 -9.36
N VAL A 69 -2.14 -11.35 -9.01
CA VAL A 69 -2.76 -10.17 -9.64
C VAL A 69 -1.94 -8.92 -9.39
N VAL A 70 -1.46 -8.70 -8.15
CA VAL A 70 -0.63 -7.56 -7.78
C VAL A 70 0.70 -7.56 -8.52
N LEU A 71 1.42 -8.69 -8.51
CA LEU A 71 2.70 -8.82 -9.21
C LEU A 71 2.54 -8.63 -10.71
N ALA A 72 1.54 -9.30 -11.31
CA ALA A 72 1.32 -9.22 -12.75
C ALA A 72 0.93 -7.80 -13.19
N ARG A 73 0.09 -7.09 -12.41
CA ARG A 73 -0.35 -5.74 -12.76
C ARG A 73 0.71 -4.68 -12.51
N TYR A 74 1.29 -4.65 -11.30
CA TYR A 74 2.09 -3.51 -10.83
C TYR A 74 3.60 -3.71 -10.94
N VAL A 75 4.07 -4.97 -10.89
CA VAL A 75 5.51 -5.27 -10.92
C VAL A 75 5.96 -5.65 -12.33
N VAL A 76 5.24 -6.57 -12.98
CA VAL A 76 5.60 -7.10 -14.31
C VAL A 76 4.88 -6.36 -15.45
N LYS A 77 3.85 -5.57 -15.14
CA LYS A 77 3.04 -4.81 -16.11
C LYS A 77 2.45 -5.68 -17.24
N VAL A 78 1.99 -6.88 -16.89
CA VAL A 78 1.33 -7.81 -17.82
C VAL A 78 -0.01 -7.23 -18.29
N PRO A 79 -0.35 -7.31 -19.59
CA PRO A 79 -1.64 -6.87 -20.09
C PRO A 79 -2.81 -7.59 -19.39
N ARG A 80 -3.83 -6.83 -18.98
CA ARG A 80 -5.02 -7.35 -18.27
C ARG A 80 -5.61 -8.60 -18.93
N LYS A 81 -5.77 -8.60 -20.26
CA LYS A 81 -6.34 -9.73 -21.02
C LYS A 81 -5.59 -11.04 -20.75
N ARG A 82 -4.26 -10.98 -20.63
CA ARG A 82 -3.41 -12.14 -20.34
C ARG A 82 -3.56 -12.57 -18.88
N ILE A 83 -3.70 -11.64 -17.93
CA ILE A 83 -3.94 -11.95 -16.52
C ILE A 83 -5.29 -12.69 -16.35
N LEU A 84 -6.35 -12.16 -16.96
CA LEU A 84 -7.69 -12.77 -16.91
C LEU A 84 -7.69 -14.19 -17.45
N HIS A 85 -7.04 -14.40 -18.62
CA HIS A 85 -6.92 -15.70 -19.23
C HIS A 85 -6.09 -16.67 -18.38
N THR A 86 -4.94 -16.22 -17.86
CA THR A 86 -4.00 -17.06 -17.10
C THR A 86 -4.57 -17.49 -15.74
N LEU A 87 -5.32 -16.61 -15.08
CA LEU A 87 -5.95 -16.91 -13.79
C LEU A 87 -7.37 -17.48 -13.94
N SER A 88 -7.87 -17.59 -15.18
CA SER A 88 -9.24 -18.02 -15.50
C SER A 88 -10.31 -17.25 -14.71
N ILE A 89 -10.14 -15.93 -14.58
CA ILE A 89 -11.07 -15.03 -13.87
C ILE A 89 -11.68 -14.02 -14.83
N ASN A 90 -12.87 -13.52 -14.48
CA ASN A 90 -13.50 -12.44 -15.24
C ASN A 90 -13.00 -11.04 -14.79
N ALA A 91 -13.36 -10.01 -15.56
CA ALA A 91 -12.92 -8.65 -15.29
C ALA A 91 -13.41 -8.13 -13.92
N ASN A 92 -14.63 -8.49 -13.50
CA ASN A 92 -15.18 -8.07 -12.22
C ASN A 92 -14.39 -8.67 -11.05
N GLU A 93 -14.07 -9.96 -11.13
CA GLU A 93 -13.22 -10.64 -10.14
C GLU A 93 -11.82 -10.04 -10.08
N TYR A 94 -11.23 -9.70 -11.22
CA TYR A 94 -9.94 -9.03 -11.26
C TYR A 94 -9.93 -7.70 -10.49
N TYR A 95 -10.93 -6.85 -10.69
CA TYR A 95 -11.05 -5.59 -9.94
C TYR A 95 -11.29 -5.83 -8.46
N LYS A 96 -12.15 -6.81 -8.11
CA LYS A 96 -12.36 -7.23 -6.71
C LYS A 96 -11.05 -7.71 -6.06
N TYR A 97 -10.21 -8.45 -6.77
CA TYR A 97 -8.91 -8.87 -6.26
C TYR A 97 -7.95 -7.68 -6.10
N CYS A 98 -7.95 -6.70 -7.01
CA CYS A 98 -7.15 -5.49 -6.87
C CYS A 98 -7.56 -4.68 -5.64
N ASP A 99 -8.86 -4.47 -5.42
CA ASP A 99 -9.36 -3.73 -4.26
C ASP A 99 -9.08 -4.47 -2.95
N LYS A 100 -9.37 -5.78 -2.91
CA LYS A 100 -9.05 -6.62 -1.75
C LYS A 100 -7.56 -6.66 -1.46
N ALA A 101 -6.71 -6.65 -2.48
CA ALA A 101 -5.26 -6.60 -2.29
C ALA A 101 -4.83 -5.31 -1.61
N VAL A 102 -5.36 -4.14 -2.03
CA VAL A 102 -5.08 -2.86 -1.38
C VAL A 102 -5.54 -2.88 0.09
N ASP A 103 -6.74 -3.41 0.34
CA ASP A 103 -7.27 -3.54 1.71
C ASP A 103 -6.40 -4.45 2.58
N THR A 104 -5.94 -5.57 2.03
CA THR A 104 -5.09 -6.53 2.75
C THR A 104 -3.71 -5.94 3.01
N LEU A 105 -3.10 -5.27 2.02
CA LEU A 105 -1.84 -4.56 2.19
C LEU A 105 -1.96 -3.46 3.24
N TYR A 106 -3.09 -2.74 3.27
CA TYR A 106 -3.36 -1.73 4.29
C TYR A 106 -3.39 -2.32 5.70
N LEU A 107 -3.95 -3.51 5.88
CA LEU A 107 -3.95 -4.21 7.17
C LEU A 107 -2.54 -4.72 7.53
N ILE A 108 -1.82 -5.31 6.58
CA ILE A 108 -0.47 -5.86 6.82
C ILE A 108 0.53 -4.75 7.16
N ILE A 109 0.52 -3.64 6.43
CA ILE A 109 1.49 -2.55 6.58
C ILE A 109 1.28 -1.81 7.90
N ASN A 110 0.02 -1.53 8.26
CA ASN A 110 -0.29 -0.77 9.46
C ASN A 110 -0.39 -1.66 10.72
N GLY A 111 -0.61 -2.96 10.56
CA GLY A 111 -0.79 -3.90 11.67
C GLY A 111 -1.82 -3.40 12.69
N ASP A 112 -1.45 -3.43 13.98
CA ASP A 112 -2.28 -3.01 15.10
C ASP A 112 -2.60 -1.50 15.13
N MET A 113 -1.85 -0.67 14.38
CA MET A 113 -2.10 0.77 14.29
C MET A 113 -3.46 1.07 13.63
N VAL A 114 -4.02 0.14 12.86
CA VAL A 114 -5.38 0.27 12.32
C VAL A 114 -6.41 0.31 13.44
N GLY A 115 -6.27 -0.56 14.44
CA GLY A 115 -7.14 -0.59 15.62
C GLY A 115 -7.00 0.67 16.47
N ILE A 116 -5.76 1.13 16.67
CA ILE A 116 -5.47 2.36 17.43
C ILE A 116 -6.06 3.59 16.74
N ASN A 117 -5.94 3.72 15.42
CA ASN A 117 -6.53 4.84 14.68
C ASN A 117 -8.06 4.83 14.73
N GLN A 118 -8.69 3.66 14.68
CA GLN A 118 -10.14 3.53 14.87
C GLN A 118 -10.56 3.94 16.29
N LEU A 119 -9.75 3.61 17.29
CA LEU A 119 -9.99 3.99 18.67
C LEU A 119 -9.88 5.51 18.85
N ILE A 120 -8.81 6.13 18.34
CA ILE A 120 -8.61 7.59 18.38
C ILE A 120 -9.78 8.32 17.71
N LYS A 121 -10.20 7.88 16.53
CA LYS A 121 -11.36 8.49 15.84
C LYS A 121 -12.65 8.40 16.65
N LYS A 122 -12.89 7.29 17.34
CA LYS A 122 -14.07 7.15 18.22
C LYS A 122 -13.99 8.07 19.43
N VAL A 123 -12.81 8.23 20.01
CA VAL A 123 -12.58 9.16 21.15
C VAL A 123 -12.77 10.61 20.70
N GLU A 124 -12.20 11.02 19.57
CA GLU A 124 -12.36 12.37 19.02
C GLU A 124 -13.83 12.70 18.70
N GLN A 125 -14.58 11.74 18.15
CA GLN A 125 -16.03 11.87 17.89
C GLN A 125 -16.89 11.88 19.16
N GLY A 126 -16.41 11.24 20.23
CA GLY A 126 -17.06 11.27 21.55
C GLY A 126 -16.80 12.56 22.31
N LEU A 127 -15.63 13.18 22.12
CA LEU A 127 -15.24 14.45 22.76
C LEU A 127 -15.86 15.70 22.12
N THR A 128 -16.44 15.58 20.92
CA THR A 128 -17.11 16.67 20.19
C THR A 128 -18.63 16.68 20.37
N LYS A 129 -19.17 15.84 21.26
CA LYS A 129 -20.55 15.86 21.74
C LYS A 129 -20.62 16.42 23.16
#